data_AF-A0A349JX60-F1
#
_entry.id   AF-A0A349JX60-F1
#
_cell.length_a   1.000
_cell.length_b   1.000
_cell.length_c   1.000
_cell.angle_alpha   90.00
_cell.angle_beta   90.00
_cell.angle_gamma   90.00
#
_symmetry.space_group_name_H-M   'P 1'
#
loop_
_entity.id
_entity.type
_entity.pdbx_description
1 polymer ?
#
loop_
_entity_poly.entity_id
_entity_poly.type
_entity_poly.pdbx_seq_one_letter_code
_entity_poly.pdbx_strand_id
1 'polypeptide(L)'
;MIIDSAMHTPRIVHFTSAHPPFDTRIFHKECRTLADAGYEVTLFAPEAPVGMSHGVQLRAIPRERGRVRRLVLGNLRLLRKLLVHNADVYHFHDP
;
A
#
# COMPACT_ATOMS: atom_id res chain seq x y z
N MET A 1 29.73 -6.26 24.12
CA MET A 1 28.96 -7.01 23.10
C MET A 1 27.95 -6.04 22.53
N ILE A 2 28.33 -5.32 21.47
CA ILE A 2 27.45 -4.37 20.78
C ILE A 2 26.60 -5.22 19.84
N ILE A 3 25.29 -5.26 20.09
CA ILE A 3 24.33 -5.88 19.18
C ILE A 3 24.16 -4.89 18.03
N ASP A 4 24.94 -5.10 16.97
CA ASP A 4 24.76 -4.42 15.69
C ASP A 4 23.61 -5.10 14.94
N SER A 5 22.40 -4.93 15.46
CA SER A 5 21.19 -5.23 14.71
C SER A 5 20.92 -4.00 13.88
N ALA A 6 21.27 -4.02 12.58
CA ALA A 6 20.77 -3.01 11.65
C ALA A 6 19.26 -2.87 11.89
N MET A 7 18.82 -1.69 12.36
CA MET A 7 17.42 -1.51 12.75
C MET A 7 16.57 -1.71 11.50
N HIS A 8 15.80 -2.81 11.47
CA HIS A 8 14.87 -3.10 10.40
C HIS A 8 13.78 -2.04 10.40
N THR A 9 13.81 -1.13 9.43
CA THR A 9 12.73 -0.17 9.23
C THR A 9 11.51 -0.91 8.71
N PRO A 10 10.39 -0.95 9.45
CA PRO A 10 9.26 -1.77 9.04
C PRO A 10 8.63 -1.23 7.76
N ARG A 11 8.29 -2.15 6.86
CA ARG A 11 7.67 -1.90 5.58
C ARG A 11 6.18 -2.14 5.67
N ILE A 12 5.40 -1.13 5.30
CA ILE A 12 3.95 -1.16 5.39
C ILE A 12 3.36 -0.93 4.00
N VAL A 13 2.52 -1.87 3.56
CA VAL A 13 1.82 -1.78 2.29
C VAL A 13 0.34 -1.51 2.53
N HIS A 14 -0.16 -0.40 1.98
CA HIS A 14 -1.58 -0.12 1.88
C HIS A 14 -2.08 -0.51 0.50
N PHE A 15 -3.25 -1.12 0.46
CA PHE A 15 -3.88 -1.57 -0.76
C PHE A 15 -5.36 -1.17 -0.83
N THR A 16 -5.78 -0.68 -1.99
CA THR A 16 -7.19 -0.55 -2.35
C THR A 16 -7.41 -0.75 -3.85
N SER A 17 -8.51 -1.39 -4.22
CA SER A 17 -9.06 -1.48 -5.58
C SER A 17 -10.27 -0.57 -5.81
N ALA A 18 -10.82 0.03 -4.74
CA ALA A 18 -12.04 0.84 -4.79
C ALA A 18 -11.78 2.34 -4.59
N HIS A 19 -10.80 2.70 -3.77
CA HIS A 19 -10.56 4.08 -3.36
C HIS A 19 -9.56 4.81 -4.26
N PRO A 20 -9.72 6.12 -4.47
CA PRO A 20 -8.74 6.93 -5.18
C PRO A 20 -7.40 7.02 -4.39
N PRO A 21 -6.27 7.32 -5.07
CA PRO A 21 -4.94 7.31 -4.46
C PRO A 21 -4.74 8.33 -3.33
N PHE A 22 -5.55 9.38 -3.28
CA PHE A 22 -5.50 10.42 -2.25
C PHE A 22 -6.75 10.42 -1.36
N ASP A 23 -7.33 9.24 -1.11
CA ASP A 23 -8.42 9.09 -0.14
C ASP A 23 -8.01 9.67 1.23
N THR A 24 -8.91 10.47 1.82
CA THR A 24 -8.67 11.19 3.08
C THR A 24 -8.30 10.26 4.24
N ARG A 25 -8.85 9.05 4.28
CA ARG A 25 -8.54 8.09 5.35
C ARG A 25 -7.23 7.38 5.03
N ILE A 26 -7.14 6.77 3.86
CA ILE A 26 -6.04 5.89 3.50
C ILE A 26 -4.73 6.66 3.33
N PHE A 27 -4.71 7.68 2.46
CA PHE A 27 -3.47 8.40 2.16
C PHE A 27 -3.14 9.44 3.24
N HIS A 28 -4.10 10.31 3.54
CA HIS A 28 -3.83 11.49 4.37
C HIS A 28 -3.69 11.17 5.86
N LYS A 29 -4.54 10.29 6.40
CA LYS A 29 -4.52 9.99 7.84
C LYS A 29 -3.65 8.80 8.19
N GLU A 30 -3.57 7.78 7.32
CA GLU A 30 -2.80 6.58 7.63
C GLU A 30 -1.42 6.59 6.97
N CYS A 31 -1.33 6.55 5.64
CA CYS A 31 -0.05 6.39 4.94
C CYS A 31 0.94 7.50 5.29
N ARG A 32 0.50 8.75 5.27
CA ARG A 32 1.35 9.89 5.61
C ARG A 32 1.81 9.88 7.06
N THR A 33 0.91 9.60 8.01
CA THR A 33 1.27 9.50 9.43
C THR A 33 2.32 8.42 9.67
N LEU A 34 2.20 7.28 8.99
CA LEU A 34 3.20 6.21 9.09
C LEU A 34 4.53 6.61 8.43
N ALA A 35 4.50 7.25 7.27
CA ALA A 35 5.72 7.75 6.63
C ALA A 35 6.43 8.81 7.50
N ASP A 36 5.66 9.74 8.08
CA ASP A 36 6.16 10.77 9.01
C ASP A 36 6.74 10.16 10.30
N ALA A 37 6.24 8.99 10.72
CA ALA A 37 6.79 8.22 11.84
C ALA A 37 8.05 7.39 11.48
N GLY A 38 8.51 7.44 10.23
CA GLY A 38 9.74 6.80 9.76
C GLY A 38 9.57 5.39 9.19
N TYR A 39 8.33 4.93 8.94
CA TYR A 39 8.09 3.65 8.28
C TYR A 39 8.28 3.74 6.76
N GLU A 40 8.67 2.64 6.12
CA GLU A 40 8.69 2.53 4.66
C GLU A 40 7.27 2.22 4.16
N VAL A 41 6.56 3.23 3.63
CA VAL A 41 5.15 3.08 3.24
C VAL A 41 4.98 3.03 1.73
N THR A 42 4.25 2.02 1.24
CA THR A 42 3.81 1.94 -0.17
C THR A 42 2.29 1.85 -0.27
N LEU A 43 1.66 2.68 -1.11
CA LEU A 43 0.24 2.61 -1.43
C LEU A 43 0.03 2.14 -2.87
N PHE A 44 -0.74 1.07 -3.01
CA PHE A 44 -1.26 0.57 -4.26
C PHE A 44 -2.73 0.99 -4.41
N ALA A 45 -3.02 1.80 -5.42
CA ALA A 45 -4.38 2.30 -5.68
C ALA A 45 -4.64 2.43 -7.20
N PRO A 46 -5.91 2.35 -7.64
CA PRO A 46 -6.26 2.52 -9.05
C PRO A 46 -5.90 3.94 -9.49
N GLU A 47 -5.34 4.07 -10.70
CA GLU A 47 -5.02 5.38 -11.28
C GLU A 47 -4.05 6.22 -10.42
N ALA A 48 -3.31 5.61 -9.49
CA ALA A 48 -2.30 6.30 -8.70
C ALA A 48 -1.19 6.86 -9.61
N PRO A 49 -0.73 8.10 -9.39
CA PRO A 49 0.51 8.56 -10.00
C PRO A 49 1.65 7.68 -9.50
N VAL A 50 2.53 7.23 -10.39
CA VAL A 50 3.70 6.43 -10.00
C VAL A 50 4.79 7.39 -9.52
N GLY A 51 5.30 7.16 -8.30
CA GLY A 51 6.35 8.00 -7.73
C GLY A 51 6.21 8.10 -6.22
N MET A 52 6.80 9.15 -5.64
CA MET A 52 6.79 9.39 -4.21
C MET A 52 5.99 10.65 -3.89
N SER A 53 5.19 10.62 -2.83
CA SER A 53 4.45 11.78 -2.33
C SER A 53 4.41 11.74 -0.81
N HIS A 54 4.92 12.80 -0.15
CA HIS A 54 4.92 12.92 1.31
C HIS A 54 5.50 11.67 2.03
N GLY A 55 6.63 11.16 1.54
CA GLY A 55 7.27 9.96 2.09
C GLY A 55 6.58 8.63 1.74
N VAL A 56 5.47 8.65 1.00
CA VAL A 56 4.74 7.45 0.57
C VAL A 56 5.08 7.10 -0.88
N GLN A 57 5.50 5.86 -1.12
CA GLN A 57 5.66 5.33 -2.47
C GLN A 57 4.28 4.98 -3.06
N LEU A 58 3.92 5.58 -4.18
CA LEU A 58 2.68 5.34 -4.90
C LEU A 58 2.91 4.38 -6.06
N ARG A 59 2.01 3.40 -6.20
CA ARG A 59 2.03 2.38 -7.25
C ARG A 59 0.63 2.27 -7.88
N ALA A 60 0.56 2.42 -9.19
CA ALA A 60 -0.69 2.23 -9.93
C ALA A 60 -1.06 0.75 -10.02
N ILE A 61 -2.35 0.46 -9.88
CA ILE A 61 -2.92 -0.85 -10.21
C ILE A 61 -3.98 -0.70 -11.31
N PRO A 62 -4.23 -1.74 -12.12
CA PRO A 62 -5.32 -1.71 -13.09
C PRO A 62 -6.67 -1.52 -12.38
N ARG A 63 -7.51 -0.67 -12.95
CA ARG A 63 -8.89 -0.50 -12.46
C ARG A 63 -9.76 -1.64 -12.95
N GLU A 64 -10.24 -2.48 -12.03
CA GLU A 64 -11.16 -3.55 -12.34
C GLU A 64 -12.61 -3.05 -12.40
N ARG A 65 -13.30 -3.29 -13.53
CA ARG A 65 -14.71 -2.94 -13.71
C ARG A 65 -15.60 -4.04 -13.11
N GLY A 66 -16.56 -3.64 -12.28
CA GLY A 66 -17.56 -4.54 -11.66
C GLY A 66 -17.20 -5.00 -10.23
N ARG A 67 -18.20 -5.04 -9.34
CA ARG A 67 -18.02 -5.38 -7.91
C ARG A 67 -17.52 -6.81 -7.69
N VAL A 68 -18.11 -7.77 -8.40
CA VAL A 68 -17.74 -9.20 -8.31
C VAL A 68 -16.30 -9.44 -8.82
N ARG A 69 -15.90 -8.76 -9.89
CA ARG A 69 -14.55 -8.92 -10.47
C ARG A 69 -13.47 -8.33 -9.56
N ARG A 70 -13.78 -7.22 -8.86
CA ARG A 70 -12.95 -6.67 -7.77
C ARG A 70 -12.78 -7.67 -6.63
N LEU A 71 -13.87 -8.30 -6.17
CA LEU A 71 -13.84 -9.28 -5.09
C LEU A 71 -13.10 -10.59 -5.43
N VAL A 72 -13.30 -11.15 -6.64
CA VAL A 72 -12.89 -12.54 -6.96
C VAL A 72 -11.60 -12.65 -7.77
N LEU A 73 -11.41 -11.81 -8.81
CA LEU A 73 -10.22 -11.88 -9.68
C LEU A 73 -9.19 -10.79 -9.41
N GLY A 74 -9.63 -9.61 -8.93
CA GLY A 74 -8.76 -8.53 -8.52
C GLY A 74 -7.89 -8.91 -7.31
N ASN A 75 -8.47 -9.59 -6.33
CA ASN A 75 -7.78 -9.87 -5.07
C ASN A 75 -6.65 -10.90 -5.18
N LEU A 76 -6.82 -12.06 -5.83
CA LEU A 76 -5.79 -13.13 -5.75
C LEU A 76 -4.51 -12.88 -6.58
N ARG A 77 -4.66 -12.39 -7.83
CA ARG A 77 -3.50 -12.08 -8.68
C ARG A 77 -2.73 -10.88 -8.18
N LEU A 78 -3.44 -9.94 -7.56
CA LEU A 78 -2.86 -8.70 -7.10
C LEU A 78 -2.29 -8.87 -5.69
N LEU A 79 -2.91 -9.68 -4.83
CA LEU A 79 -2.30 -10.18 -3.58
C LEU A 79 -0.96 -10.86 -3.85
N ARG A 80 -0.83 -11.71 -4.88
CA ARG A 80 0.47 -12.30 -5.24
C ARG A 80 1.51 -11.25 -5.64
N LYS A 81 1.12 -10.20 -6.36
CA LYS A 81 2.03 -9.08 -6.70
C LYS A 81 2.42 -8.28 -5.47
N LEU A 82 1.49 -8.07 -4.53
CA LEU A 82 1.74 -7.38 -3.27
C LEU A 82 2.69 -8.19 -2.38
N LEU A 83 2.51 -9.51 -2.30
CA LEU A 83 3.36 -10.38 -1.47
C LEU A 83 4.83 -10.40 -1.92
N VAL A 84 5.13 -10.11 -3.19
CA VAL A 84 6.52 -9.94 -3.67
C VAL A 84 7.23 -8.78 -2.97
N HIS A 85 6.48 -7.82 -2.41
CA HIS A 85 7.07 -6.69 -1.70
C HIS A 85 7.60 -7.04 -0.30
N ASN A 86 7.36 -8.26 0.20
CA ASN A 86 7.86 -8.73 1.51
C ASN A 86 7.70 -7.66 2.61
N ALA A 87 6.54 -7.02 2.64
CA ALA A 87 6.20 -6.06 3.69
C ALA A 87 5.94 -6.79 5.00
N ASP A 88 6.23 -6.12 6.11
CA ASP A 88 5.96 -6.64 7.46
C ASP A 88 4.46 -6.57 7.77
N VAL A 89 3.78 -5.56 7.23
CA VAL A 89 2.35 -5.31 7.44
C VAL A 89 1.66 -4.95 6.13
N TYR A 90 0.48 -5.53 5.91
CA TYR A 90 -0.41 -5.21 4.78
C TYR A 90 -1.77 -4.73 5.30
N HIS A 91 -2.20 -3.54 4.87
CA HIS A 91 -3.53 -2.99 5.14
C HIS A 91 -4.40 -3.00 3.88
N PHE A 92 -5.53 -3.71 3.93
CA PHE A 92 -6.50 -3.78 2.83
C PHE A 92 -7.71 -2.91 3.17
N HIS A 93 -8.09 -2.02 2.25
CA HIS A 93 -9.10 -0.97 2.49
C HIS A 93 -10.38 -1.14 1.67
N ASP A 94 -10.52 -2.25 0.96
CA ASP A 94 -11.68 -2.50 0.10
C ASP A 94 -12.89 -3.01 0.91
N PRO A 95 -14.13 -2.62 0.53
CA PRO A 95 -15.36 -3.04 1.20
C PRO A 95 -15.92 -4.39 0.73
#